data_AF-A0A0B0PGM4-F1
#
_entry.id   AF-A0A0B0PGM4-F1
#
_cell.length_a   1.000
_cell.length_b   1.000
_cell.length_c   1.000
_cell.angle_alpha   90.00
_cell.angle_beta   90.00
_cell.angle_gamma   90.00
#
_symmetry.space_group_name_H-M   'P 1'
#
loop_
_entity.id
_entity.type
_entity.pdbx_description
1 polymer ?
#
loop_
_entity_poly.entity_id
_entity_poly.type
_entity_poly.pdbx_seq_one_letter_code
_entity_poly.pdbx_strand_id
1 'polypeptide(L)'
;MTSEAGEIMEKLKEKKVEYEAIASTDSSVNLKNIDNRIIIEVLGPERYNRARFQGSGVTPTQYFGSGSQQYMPSGSQAQAEVQRLRDQIAQMQENTVKQIAEVQRKYEELQQQLRMEAGDREAATAAREAATVVREAEESKKYDEL
;
A
#
# COMPACT_ATOMS: atom_id res chain seq x y z
N MET A 1 15.36 -2.20 -53.89
CA MET A 1 15.62 -2.76 -52.55
C MET A 1 14.29 -2.99 -51.83
N THR A 2 13.53 -4.01 -52.23
CA THR A 2 12.17 -4.30 -51.67
C THR A 2 11.84 -5.80 -51.61
N SER A 3 12.61 -6.67 -52.27
CA SER A 3 12.33 -8.12 -52.35
C SER A 3 12.42 -8.80 -50.99
N GLU A 4 13.43 -8.44 -50.18
CA GLU A 4 13.69 -9.09 -48.88
C GLU A 4 12.62 -8.75 -47.83
N ALA A 5 12.17 -7.49 -47.80
CA ALA A 5 11.09 -7.07 -46.91
C ALA A 5 9.72 -7.68 -47.30
N GLY A 6 9.47 -7.85 -48.61
CA GLY A 6 8.28 -8.53 -49.11
C GLY A 6 8.24 -10.01 -48.74
N GLU A 7 9.37 -10.70 -48.89
CA GLU A 7 9.52 -12.13 -48.54
C GLU A 7 9.34 -12.38 -47.04
N ILE A 8 9.87 -11.50 -46.20
CA ILE A 8 9.69 -11.56 -44.74
C ILE A 8 8.22 -11.35 -44.36
N MET A 9 7.55 -10.39 -44.99
CA MET A 9 6.14 -10.11 -44.72
C MET A 9 5.24 -11.30 -45.10
N GLU A 10 5.56 -11.97 -46.21
CA GLU A 10 4.86 -13.18 -46.65
C GLU A 10 5.06 -14.34 -45.67
N LYS A 11 6.30 -14.58 -45.23
CA LYS A 11 6.63 -15.60 -44.20
C LYS A 11 5.93 -15.37 -42.86
N LEU A 12 5.83 -14.11 -42.42
CA LEU A 12 5.09 -13.76 -41.20
C LEU A 12 3.59 -14.06 -41.35
N LYS A 13 3.02 -13.79 -42.52
CA LYS A 13 1.59 -14.03 -42.80
C LYS A 13 1.28 -15.52 -42.88
N GLU A 14 2.15 -16.31 -43.49
CA GLU A 14 2.04 -17.77 -43.57
C GLU A 14 2.12 -18.41 -42.17
N LYS A 15 3.14 -18.05 -41.39
CA LYS A 15 3.33 -18.55 -40.02
C LYS A 15 2.17 -18.17 -39.09
N LYS A 16 1.56 -17.00 -39.29
CA LYS A 16 0.38 -16.59 -38.53
C LYS A 16 -0.79 -17.54 -38.72
N VAL A 17 -1.07 -17.95 -39.96
CA VAL A 17 -2.15 -18.90 -40.25
C VAL A 17 -1.86 -20.28 -39.66
N GLU A 18 -0.61 -20.74 -39.73
CA GLU A 18 -0.16 -22.01 -39.15
C GLU A 18 -0.39 -22.04 -37.62
N TYR A 19 0.06 -21.00 -36.91
CA TYR A 19 -0.09 -20.93 -35.46
C TYR A 19 -1.52 -20.66 -34.99
N GLU A 20 -2.34 -19.95 -35.77
CA GLU A 20 -3.77 -19.76 -35.49
C GLU A 20 -4.54 -21.09 -35.59
N ALA A 21 -4.18 -21.95 -36.55
CA ALA A 21 -4.73 -23.31 -36.65
C ALA A 21 -4.28 -24.22 -35.49
N ILE A 22 -3.02 -24.09 -35.05
CA ILE A 22 -2.51 -24.83 -33.88
C ILE A 22 -3.21 -24.39 -32.60
N ALA A 23 -3.37 -23.08 -32.38
CA ALA A 23 -4.07 -22.55 -31.20
C ALA A 23 -5.57 -22.93 -31.18
N SER A 24 -6.18 -23.11 -32.36
CA SER A 24 -7.54 -23.65 -32.48
C SER A 24 -7.62 -25.15 -32.10
N THR A 25 -6.53 -25.89 -32.28
CA THR A 25 -6.47 -27.34 -32.00
C THR A 25 -5.99 -27.65 -30.57
N ASP A 26 -5.05 -26.87 -30.05
CA ASP A 26 -4.46 -27.01 -28.72
C ASP A 26 -4.79 -25.76 -27.88
N SER A 27 -5.85 -25.85 -27.08
CA SER A 27 -6.34 -24.74 -26.26
C SER A 27 -5.37 -24.30 -25.15
N SER A 28 -4.23 -24.99 -25.00
CA SER A 28 -3.18 -24.64 -24.06
C SER A 28 -2.24 -23.55 -24.58
N VAL A 29 -2.25 -23.29 -25.89
CA VAL A 29 -1.43 -22.25 -26.52
C VAL A 29 -2.11 -20.89 -26.34
N ASN A 30 -1.56 -20.06 -25.45
CA ASN A 30 -2.08 -18.72 -25.18
C ASN A 30 -1.95 -17.81 -26.42
N LEU A 31 -3.10 -17.49 -27.04
CA LEU A 31 -3.22 -16.62 -28.21
C LEU A 31 -2.44 -15.29 -28.09
N LYS A 32 -2.27 -14.76 -26.87
CA LYS A 32 -1.65 -13.46 -26.60
C LYS A 32 -0.12 -13.45 -26.77
N ASN A 33 0.53 -14.60 -26.90
CA ASN A 33 1.99 -14.72 -27.05
C ASN A 33 2.42 -15.34 -28.39
N ILE A 34 1.47 -15.60 -29.30
CA ILE A 34 1.74 -16.23 -30.60
C ILE A 34 2.49 -15.28 -31.53
N ASP A 35 2.08 -14.00 -31.59
CA ASP A 35 2.71 -13.01 -32.45
C ASP A 35 4.20 -12.80 -32.11
N ASN A 36 4.55 -12.76 -30.82
CA ASN A 36 5.93 -12.63 -30.38
C ASN A 36 6.79 -13.84 -30.77
N ARG A 37 6.21 -15.04 -30.69
CA ARG A 37 6.89 -16.28 -31.10
C ARG A 37 7.14 -16.31 -32.61
N ILE A 38 6.14 -15.94 -33.41
CA ILE A 38 6.26 -15.85 -34.87
C ILE A 38 7.34 -14.84 -35.26
N ILE A 39 7.37 -13.68 -34.61
CA ILE A 39 8.37 -12.64 -34.88
C ILE A 39 9.79 -13.14 -34.61
N ILE A 40 10.02 -13.82 -33.48
CA ILE A 40 11.34 -14.38 -33.15
C ILE A 40 11.73 -15.51 -34.11
N GLU A 41 10.79 -16.34 -34.55
CA GLU A 41 11.05 -17.46 -35.45
C GLU A 41 11.39 -17.00 -36.89
N VAL A 42 10.70 -15.96 -37.38
CA VAL A 42 10.90 -15.44 -38.74
C VAL A 42 12.06 -14.42 -38.82
N LEU A 43 12.19 -13.52 -37.85
CA LEU A 43 13.20 -12.45 -37.86
C LEU A 43 14.46 -12.79 -37.04
N GLY A 44 14.42 -13.86 -36.27
CA GLY A 44 15.47 -14.23 -35.32
C GLY A 44 15.38 -13.43 -34.01
N PRO A 45 15.94 -13.95 -32.90
CA PRO A 45 15.84 -13.31 -31.58
C PRO A 45 16.55 -11.95 -31.47
N GLU A 46 17.41 -11.56 -32.42
CA GLU A 46 18.42 -10.50 -32.19
C GLU A 46 18.81 -9.68 -33.44
N ARG A 47 17.91 -9.37 -34.38
CA ARG A 47 18.29 -8.59 -35.58
C ARG A 47 17.84 -7.13 -35.62
N TYR A 48 17.39 -6.57 -34.49
CA TYR A 48 17.05 -5.14 -34.37
C TYR A 48 18.22 -4.24 -33.92
N ASN A 49 19.48 -4.63 -34.14
CA ASN A 49 20.65 -3.83 -33.74
C ASN A 49 21.82 -3.90 -34.74
N ARG A 50 21.80 -3.07 -35.79
CA ARG A 50 23.04 -2.61 -36.44
C ARG A 50 23.06 -1.10 -36.62
N ALA A 51 22.97 -0.37 -35.51
CA ALA A 51 23.51 0.98 -35.38
C ALA A 51 24.48 0.96 -34.19
N ARG A 52 25.79 0.82 -34.49
CA ARG A 52 26.84 0.86 -33.48
C ARG A 52 27.02 2.31 -33.05
N PHE A 53 26.38 2.72 -31.97
CA PHE A 53 26.82 3.92 -31.25
C PHE A 53 27.95 3.52 -30.31
N GLN A 54 29.12 4.12 -30.49
CA GLN A 54 30.23 4.00 -29.55
C GLN A 54 29.83 4.71 -28.26
N GLY A 55 29.59 3.93 -27.22
CA GLY A 55 29.14 4.40 -25.92
C GLY A 55 28.30 3.31 -25.29
N SER A 56 28.73 2.80 -24.14
CA SER A 56 28.08 1.75 -23.35
C SER A 56 26.54 1.74 -23.42
N GLY A 57 25.95 0.82 -24.20
CA GLY A 57 24.50 0.54 -24.32
C GLY A 57 24.24 -0.28 -25.59
N VAL A 58 23.50 -1.40 -25.57
CA VAL A 58 22.07 -1.50 -25.23
C VAL A 58 21.80 -2.82 -24.49
N THR A 59 21.63 -2.80 -23.17
CA THR A 59 20.72 -3.76 -22.54
C THR A 59 19.33 -3.44 -23.06
N PRO A 60 18.52 -4.40 -23.53
CA PRO A 60 17.17 -4.12 -23.99
C PRO A 60 16.44 -3.34 -22.90
N THR A 61 16.23 -2.04 -23.11
CA THR A 61 15.34 -1.26 -22.28
C THR A 61 13.98 -1.87 -22.55
N GLN A 62 13.51 -2.57 -21.54
CA GLN A 62 12.19 -3.16 -21.46
C GLN A 62 11.21 -2.20 -22.12
N TYR A 63 10.65 -2.60 -23.25
CA TYR A 63 9.39 -2.04 -23.72
C TYR A 63 8.47 -2.05 -22.50
N PHE A 64 8.00 -0.88 -22.10
CA PHE A 64 7.39 -0.59 -20.79
C PHE A 64 6.49 -1.77 -20.33
N GLY A 65 7.04 -2.62 -19.44
CA GLY A 65 6.37 -3.85 -18.96
C GLY A 65 7.13 -5.18 -19.14
N SER A 66 8.20 -5.27 -19.92
CA SER A 66 8.92 -6.54 -20.18
C SER A 66 10.06 -6.83 -19.20
N GLY A 67 9.76 -6.89 -17.90
CA GLY A 67 10.71 -7.25 -16.84
C GLY A 67 10.40 -8.57 -16.10
N SER A 68 9.40 -9.33 -16.53
CA SER A 68 8.95 -10.51 -15.77
C SER A 68 9.75 -11.79 -16.02
N GLN A 69 10.85 -11.74 -16.78
CA GLN A 69 11.64 -12.94 -17.09
C GLN A 69 12.67 -13.32 -16.02
N GLN A 70 12.61 -12.72 -14.83
CA GLN A 70 13.36 -13.21 -13.67
C GLN A 70 12.54 -13.35 -12.39
N TYR A 71 11.26 -13.68 -12.51
CA TYR A 71 10.49 -14.17 -11.37
C TYR A 71 9.46 -15.19 -11.81
N MET A 72 9.91 -16.41 -12.09
CA MET A 72 9.13 -17.56 -11.65
C MET A 72 9.61 -17.88 -10.23
N PRO A 73 9.03 -17.29 -9.18
CA PRO A 73 9.24 -17.86 -7.86
C PRO A 73 8.76 -19.29 -7.98
N SER A 74 9.56 -20.25 -7.52
CA SER A 74 9.01 -21.58 -7.24
C SER A 74 7.73 -21.37 -6.43
N GLY A 75 6.63 -22.09 -6.67
CA GLY A 75 5.34 -21.79 -6.03
C GLY A 75 5.43 -21.60 -4.50
N SER A 76 6.39 -22.28 -3.87
CA SER A 76 6.82 -22.14 -2.48
C SER A 76 7.36 -20.75 -2.10
N GLN A 77 8.14 -20.10 -2.95
CA GLN A 77 8.71 -18.76 -2.73
C GLN A 77 7.63 -17.67 -2.81
N ALA A 78 6.70 -17.76 -3.75
CA ALA A 78 5.55 -16.85 -3.82
C ALA A 78 4.67 -16.99 -2.56
N GLN A 79 4.46 -18.22 -2.08
CA GLN A 79 3.70 -18.49 -0.87
C GLN A 79 4.41 -17.95 0.39
N ALA A 80 5.73 -18.10 0.50
CA ALA A 80 6.51 -17.57 1.61
C ALA A 80 6.47 -16.03 1.66
N GLU A 81 6.51 -15.37 0.50
CA GLU A 81 6.44 -13.91 0.42
C GLU A 81 5.04 -13.37 0.74
N VAL A 82 3.99 -14.05 0.28
CA VAL A 82 2.61 -13.76 0.69
C VAL A 82 2.43 -13.93 2.20
N GLN A 83 3.02 -14.97 2.80
CA GLN A 83 2.94 -15.17 4.25
C GLN A 83 3.67 -14.07 5.01
N ARG A 84 4.88 -13.69 4.58
CA ARG A 84 5.63 -12.57 5.17
C ARG A 84 4.84 -11.26 5.11
N LEU A 85 4.18 -10.99 3.98
CA LEU A 85 3.32 -9.81 3.84
C LEU A 85 2.12 -9.86 4.77
N ARG A 86 1.50 -11.03 4.96
CA ARG A 86 0.41 -11.21 5.93
C ARG A 86 0.86 -10.93 7.35
N ASP A 87 2.03 -11.45 7.74
CA ASP A 87 2.58 -11.23 9.08
C ASP A 87 2.90 -9.74 9.30
N GLN A 88 3.43 -9.06 8.29
CA GLN A 88 3.68 -7.61 8.35
C GLN A 88 2.38 -6.80 8.49
N ILE A 89 1.33 -7.18 7.74
CA ILE A 89 0.00 -6.55 7.85
C ILE A 89 -0.58 -6.77 9.25
N ALA A 90 -0.49 -7.99 9.78
CA ALA A 90 -0.96 -8.30 11.13
C ALA A 90 -0.22 -7.45 12.19
N GLN A 91 1.10 -7.34 12.09
CA GLN A 91 1.90 -6.52 12.99
C GLN A 91 1.53 -5.03 12.91
N MET A 92 1.31 -4.51 11.69
CA MET A 92 0.85 -3.13 11.51
C MET A 92 -0.54 -2.90 12.10
N GLN A 93 -1.45 -3.86 11.95
CA GLN A 93 -2.80 -3.80 12.54
C GLN A 93 -2.72 -3.79 14.07
N GLU A 94 -1.92 -4.67 14.68
CA GLU A 94 -1.74 -4.69 16.14
C GLU A 94 -1.16 -3.39 16.68
N ASN A 95 -0.15 -2.82 16.02
CA ASN A 95 0.40 -1.53 16.41
C ASN A 95 -0.65 -0.41 16.31
N THR A 96 -1.42 -0.38 15.22
CA THR A 96 -2.48 0.61 15.01
C THR A 96 -3.56 0.50 16.09
N VAL A 97 -4.04 -0.71 16.40
CA VAL A 97 -5.02 -0.96 17.46
C VAL A 97 -4.47 -0.54 18.82
N LYS A 98 -3.20 -0.86 19.10
CA LYS A 98 -2.53 -0.44 20.33
C LYS A 98 -2.48 1.08 20.47
N GLN A 99 -2.09 1.80 19.41
CA GLN A 99 -2.06 3.26 19.41
C GLN A 99 -3.46 3.87 19.66
N ILE A 100 -4.50 3.30 19.04
CA ILE A 100 -5.89 3.73 19.26
C ILE A 100 -6.28 3.53 20.73
N ALA A 101 -5.98 2.37 21.31
CA ALA A 101 -6.29 2.07 22.71
C ALA A 101 -5.54 3.01 23.67
N GLU A 102 -4.28 3.34 23.39
CA GLU A 102 -3.50 4.29 24.18
C GLU A 102 -4.10 5.70 24.14
N VAL A 103 -4.53 6.17 22.97
CA VAL A 103 -5.20 7.47 22.81
C VAL A 103 -6.53 7.50 23.55
N GLN A 104 -7.34 6.45 23.43
CA GLN A 104 -8.62 6.33 24.17
C GLN A 104 -8.39 6.36 25.68
N ARG A 105 -7.39 5.63 26.18
CA ARG A 105 -7.05 5.64 27.62
C ARG A 105 -6.66 7.02 28.12
N LYS A 106 -5.81 7.74 27.35
CA LYS A 106 -5.41 9.11 27.70
C LYS A 106 -6.60 10.07 27.71
N TYR A 107 -7.55 9.88 26.79
CA TYR A 107 -8.77 10.68 26.76
C TYR A 107 -9.65 10.44 27.99
N GLU A 108 -9.85 9.18 28.39
CA GLU A 108 -10.61 8.82 29.58
C GLU A 108 -9.96 9.37 30.87
N GLU A 109 -8.62 9.27 30.96
CA GLU A 109 -7.85 9.79 32.08
C GLU A 109 -7.95 11.31 32.19
N LEU A 110 -7.88 12.02 31.06
CA LEU A 110 -8.07 13.48 31.03
C LEU A 110 -9.49 13.88 31.44
N GLN A 111 -10.51 13.14 31.00
CA GLN A 111 -11.89 13.37 31.45
C GLN A 111 -12.04 13.18 32.97
N GLN A 112 -11.38 12.17 33.54
CA GLN A 112 -11.40 11.94 34.99
C GLN A 112 -10.69 13.06 35.75
N GLN A 113 -9.52 13.52 35.27
CA GLN A 113 -8.79 14.64 35.88
C GLN A 113 -9.64 15.91 35.91
N LEU A 114 -10.33 16.25 34.81
CA LEU A 114 -11.21 17.42 34.76
C LEU A 114 -12.39 17.32 35.72
N ARG A 115 -12.98 16.12 35.90
CA ARG A 115 -14.06 15.91 36.88
C ARG A 115 -13.55 16.05 38.31
N MET A 116 -12.37 15.51 38.60
CA MET A 116 -11.73 15.66 39.91
C MET A 116 -11.42 17.13 40.21
N GLU A 117 -10.79 17.85 39.27
CA GLU A 117 -10.43 19.26 39.45
C GLU A 117 -11.67 20.16 39.60
N ALA A 118 -12.75 19.88 38.86
CA ALA A 118 -14.01 20.59 39.02
C ALA A 118 -14.61 20.38 40.42
N GLY A 119 -14.61 19.14 40.92
CA GLY A 119 -15.08 18.81 42.26
C GLY A 119 -14.26 19.50 43.36
N ASP A 120 -12.94 19.52 43.22
CA ASP A 120 -12.04 20.21 44.17
C ASP A 120 -12.30 21.73 44.18
N ARG A 121 -12.53 22.33 43.00
CA ARG A 121 -12.84 23.76 42.89
C ARG A 121 -14.19 24.10 43.52
N GLU A 122 -15.20 23.26 43.32
CA GLU A 122 -16.54 23.44 43.89
C GLU A 122 -16.53 23.29 45.41
N ALA A 123 -15.79 22.31 45.94
CA ALA A 123 -15.58 22.16 47.38
C ALA A 123 -14.86 23.37 47.98
N ALA A 124 -13.85 23.90 47.28
CA ALA A 124 -13.13 25.10 47.72
C ALA A 124 -13.99 26.36 47.70
N THR A 125 -14.88 26.52 46.71
CA THR A 125 -15.83 27.64 46.66
C THR A 125 -16.91 27.50 47.73
N ALA A 126 -17.45 26.30 47.95
CA ALA A 126 -18.44 26.05 49.00
C ALA A 126 -17.86 26.28 50.41
N ALA A 127 -16.61 25.88 50.66
CA ALA A 127 -15.90 26.21 51.90
C ALA A 127 -15.66 27.72 52.03
N ARG A 128 -15.33 28.38 50.91
CA ARG A 128 -15.38 29.84 50.67
C ARG A 128 -16.62 30.49 51.29
N GLU A 129 -17.75 30.12 50.73
CA GLU A 129 -19.06 30.70 51.02
C GLU A 129 -19.56 30.34 52.43
N ALA A 130 -19.34 29.11 52.88
CA ALA A 130 -19.68 28.71 54.25
C ALA A 130 -18.90 29.53 55.28
N ALA A 131 -17.61 29.78 55.04
CA ALA A 131 -16.79 30.60 55.93
C ALA A 131 -17.25 32.08 55.94
N THR A 132 -17.66 32.62 54.80
CA THR A 132 -18.22 33.99 54.76
C THR A 132 -19.56 34.07 55.49
N VAL A 133 -20.45 33.09 55.33
CA VAL A 133 -21.74 33.05 56.03
C VAL A 133 -21.57 32.92 57.54
N VAL A 134 -20.64 32.07 58.00
CA VAL A 134 -20.34 31.94 59.44
C VAL A 134 -19.83 33.27 60.00
N ARG A 135 -18.94 33.95 59.27
CA ARG A 135 -18.38 35.23 59.72
C ARG A 135 -19.43 36.34 59.78
N GLU A 136 -20.31 36.44 58.78
CA GLU A 136 -21.42 37.41 58.79
C GLU A 136 -22.45 37.12 59.90
N ALA A 137 -22.72 35.84 60.19
CA ALA A 137 -23.60 35.44 61.29
C ALA A 137 -22.99 35.74 62.68
N GLU A 138 -21.68 35.60 62.85
CA GLU A 138 -20.98 36.01 64.08
C GLU A 138 -20.97 37.53 64.25
N GLU A 139 -20.75 38.28 63.15
CA GLU A 139 -20.73 39.73 63.19
C GLU A 139 -22.12 40.31 63.52
N SER A 140 -23.19 39.71 63.00
CA SER A 140 -24.58 40.13 63.29
C SER A 140 -24.97 39.95 64.77
N LYS A 141 -24.57 38.84 65.40
CA LYS A 141 -24.84 38.60 66.84
C LYS A 141 -24.20 39.64 67.75
N LYS A 142 -23.07 40.23 67.32
CA LYS A 142 -22.34 41.24 68.08
C LYS A 142 -23.05 42.61 68.11
N TYR A 143 -23.97 42.86 67.17
CA TYR A 143 -24.77 44.08 67.14
C TYR A 143 -26.11 43.95 67.87
N ASP A 144 -26.63 42.73 68.04
CA ASP A 144 -27.87 42.47 68.79
C ASP A 144 -27.69 42.46 70.32
N GLU A 145 -26.44 42.38 70.82
CA GLU A 145 -26.10 42.43 72.26
C GLU A 145 -25.77 43.84 72.79
N LEU A 146 -25.94 44.90 71.98
CA LEU A 146 -25.77 46.31 72.35
C LEU A 146 -27.11 47.01 72.61
#